data_AF-A0A544TAH7-F1
#
_entry.id   AF-A0A544TAH7-F1
#
_cell.length_a   1.000
_cell.length_b   1.000
_cell.length_c   1.000
_cell.angle_alpha   90.00
_cell.angle_beta   90.00
_cell.angle_gamma   90.00
#
_symmetry.space_group_name_H-M   'P 1'
#
loop_
_entity.id
_entity.type
_entity.pdbx_description
1 polymer ?
#
loop_
_entity_poly.entity_id
_entity_poly.type
_entity_poly.pdbx_seq_one_letter_code
_entity_poly.pdbx_strand_id
1 'polypeptide(L)' 'MLENSMVAGYGYEEPLREPRMVGQCIYKHCREELYEGEGYELYGHLYCSTGCMGEHLIEKGEAVDLSA' A
#
# COMPACT_ATOMS: atom_id res chain seq x y z
N MET A 1 -50.36 1.29 -1.21
CA MET A 1 -49.33 2.35 -1.04
C MET A 1 -48.15 1.68 -0.39
N LEU A 2 -47.05 1.46 -1.13
CA LEU A 2 -45.82 0.95 -0.55
C LEU A 2 -45.10 2.15 0.05
N GLU A 3 -45.03 2.23 1.38
CA GLU A 3 -44.17 3.19 2.06
C GLU A 3 -42.72 2.72 1.88
N ASN A 4 -41.96 3.47 1.09
CA ASN A 4 -40.50 3.35 1.11
C ASN A 4 -40.03 3.92 2.46
N SER A 5 -39.73 3.05 3.42
CA SER A 5 -38.95 3.42 4.60
C SER A 5 -37.59 3.91 4.11
N MET A 6 -37.41 5.23 4.09
CA MET A 6 -36.09 5.83 3.92
C MET A 6 -35.25 5.39 5.10
N VAL A 7 -34.31 4.47 4.88
CA VAL A 7 -33.29 4.12 5.85
C VAL A 7 -32.50 5.40 6.09
N ALA A 8 -32.70 6.03 7.25
CA ALA A 8 -31.82 7.07 7.73
C ALA A 8 -30.45 6.41 7.91
N GLY A 9 -29.53 6.70 6.99
CA GLY A 9 -28.16 6.26 7.08
C GLY A 9 -27.51 6.94 8.28
N TYR A 10 -27.71 6.38 9.47
CA TYR A 10 -26.82 6.60 10.59
C TYR A 10 -25.50 5.92 10.24
N GLY A 11 -24.72 6.55 9.36
CA GLY A 11 -23.31 6.27 9.25
C GLY A 11 -22.73 6.72 10.57
N TYR A 12 -22.32 5.78 11.42
CA TYR A 12 -21.35 6.10 12.44
C TYR A 12 -20.20 6.80 11.72
N GLU A 13 -19.86 8.02 12.12
CA GLU A 13 -18.62 8.64 11.67
C GLU A 13 -17.52 7.69 12.09
N GLU A 14 -17.01 6.88 11.15
CA GLU A 14 -15.72 6.26 11.34
C GLU A 14 -14.78 7.43 11.57
N PRO A 15 -14.10 7.52 12.73
CA PRO A 15 -13.14 8.57 12.92
C PRO A 15 -12.13 8.41 11.79
N LEU A 16 -12.08 9.39 10.88
CA LEU A 16 -11.06 9.49 9.86
C LEU A 16 -9.74 9.53 10.60
N ARG A 17 -9.14 8.36 10.81
CA ARG A 17 -7.82 8.24 11.42
C ARG A 17 -6.87 8.86 10.41
N GLU A 18 -6.13 9.86 10.86
CA GLU A 18 -5.03 10.39 10.06
C GLU A 18 -4.10 9.23 9.70
N PRO A 19 -3.80 9.02 8.41
CA PRO A 19 -2.94 7.93 8.00
C PRO A 19 -1.57 8.08 8.67
N ARG A 20 -1.10 7.02 9.33
CA ARG A 20 0.19 7.03 10.01
C ARG A 20 1.29 6.63 9.05
N MET A 21 2.28 7.48 8.82
CA MET A 21 3.47 7.11 8.06
C MET A 21 4.19 5.95 8.78
N VAL A 22 4.45 4.86 8.05
CA VAL A 22 5.15 3.67 8.56
C VAL A 22 6.59 3.57 8.08
N GLY A 23 6.93 4.24 6.97
CA GLY A 23 8.30 4.26 6.48
C GLY A 23 8.43 4.86 5.07
N GLN A 24 9.57 4.61 4.44
CA GLN A 24 9.82 4.94 3.04
C GLN A 24 10.17 3.68 2.26
N CYS A 25 9.88 3.67 0.96
CA CYS A 25 10.28 2.59 0.07
C CYS A 25 11.80 2.34 0.15
N ILE A 26 12.22 1.09 0.35
CA ILE A 26 13.62 0.70 0.49
C ILE A 26 14.42 0.85 -0.81
N TYR A 27 13.74 0.79 -1.96
CA TYR A 27 14.42 0.78 -3.26
C TYR A 27 15.17 2.09 -3.47
N LYS A 28 16.48 2.05 -3.71
CA LYS A 28 17.39 3.22 -3.68
C LYS A 28 17.01 4.35 -4.66
N HIS A 29 16.24 4.02 -5.70
CA HIS A 29 15.76 4.98 -6.70
C HIS A 29 14.33 5.49 -6.42
N CYS A 30 13.70 5.03 -5.34
CA CYS A 30 12.40 5.47 -4.86
C CYS A 30 12.56 6.20 -3.51
N ARG A 31 11.73 7.23 -3.27
CA ARG A 31 11.67 7.96 -1.98
C ARG A 31 10.23 8.14 -1.50
N GLU A 32 9.35 7.27 -1.97
CA GLU A 32 7.93 7.34 -1.65
C GLU A 32 7.70 7.00 -0.17
N GLU A 33 6.93 7.85 0.49
CA GLU A 33 6.49 7.65 1.86
C GLU A 33 5.32 6.67 1.85
N LEU A 34 5.34 5.72 2.79
CA LEU A 34 4.31 4.70 2.92
C LEU A 34 3.56 4.92 4.23
N TYR A 35 2.24 4.87 4.13
CA TYR A 35 1.34 5.01 5.25
C TYR A 35 0.73 3.65 5.63
N GLU A 36 0.15 3.58 6.82
CA GLU A 36 -0.47 2.36 7.34
C GLU A 36 -1.54 1.83 6.39
N GLY A 37 -1.41 0.57 5.98
CA GLY A 37 -2.29 -0.06 4.99
C GLY A 37 -1.81 0.05 3.54
N GLU A 38 -0.71 0.76 3.27
CA GLU A 38 -0.10 0.90 1.95
C GLU A 38 1.18 0.06 1.81
N GLY A 39 1.56 -0.20 0.55
CA GLY A 39 2.81 -0.86 0.19
C GLY A 39 2.82 -2.38 0.39
N TYR A 40 3.99 -2.95 0.15
CA TYR A 40 4.27 -4.39 0.23
C TYR A 40 5.46 -4.60 1.18
N GLU A 41 5.35 -5.57 2.09
CA GLU A 41 6.45 -5.96 2.97
C GLU A 41 7.10 -7.26 2.48
N LEU A 42 8.43 -7.26 2.36
CA LEU A 42 9.22 -8.45 2.07
C LEU A 42 10.52 -8.42 2.87
N TYR A 43 10.78 -9.47 3.65
CA TYR A 43 11.97 -9.61 4.51
C TYR A 43 12.22 -8.41 5.45
N GLY A 44 11.16 -7.79 5.97
CA GLY A 44 11.25 -6.61 6.83
C GLY A 44 11.56 -5.31 6.08
N HIS A 45 11.50 -5.30 4.75
CA HIS A 45 11.63 -4.12 3.93
C HIS A 45 10.27 -3.72 3.33
N LEU A 46 10.00 -2.41 3.31
CA LEU A 46 8.79 -1.84 2.75
C LEU A 46 9.05 -1.36 1.31
N TYR A 47 8.11 -1.66 0.42
CA TYR A 47 8.14 -1.27 -0.99
C TYR A 47 6.84 -0.60 -1.37
N CYS A 48 6.90 0.49 -2.14
CA CYS A 48 5.69 1.17 -2.61
C CYS A 48 4.97 0.40 -3.73
N SER A 49 5.69 -0.45 -4.47
CA SER A 49 5.14 -1.25 -5.55
C SER A 49 5.90 -2.56 -5.72
N THR A 50 5.24 -3.54 -6.36
CA THR A 50 5.89 -4.78 -6.80
C THR A 50 6.99 -4.55 -7.83
N GLY A 51 6.92 -3.44 -8.59
CA GLY A 51 8.00 -3.00 -9.48
C GLY A 51 9.26 -2.62 -8.70
N CYS A 52 9.15 -1.75 -7.70
CA CYS A 52 10.30 -1.39 -6.85
C CYS A 52 10.89 -2.61 -6.12
N MET A 53 10.04 -3.54 -5.71
CA MET A 53 10.47 -4.81 -5.11
C MET A 53 11.23 -5.67 -6.12
N GLY A 54 10.69 -5.85 -7.33
CA GLY A 54 11.32 -6.63 -8.39
C GLY A 54 12.69 -6.09 -8.78
N GLU A 55 12.78 -4.79 -9.06
CA GLU A 55 14.04 -4.11 -9.38
C GLU A 55 15.07 -4.28 -8.26
N HIS A 56 14.66 -4.09 -7.00
CA HIS A 56 15.56 -4.29 -5.86
C HIS A 56 16.07 -5.73 -5.76
N LEU A 57 15.20 -6.73 -5.95
CA LEU A 57 15.60 -8.15 -5.90
C LEU A 57 16.53 -8.51 -7.06
N ILE A 58 16.32 -7.96 -8.25
CA ILE A 58 17.21 -8.13 -9.40
C ILE A 58 18.60 -7.55 -9.08
N GLU A 59 18.66 -6.33 -8.53
CA GLU A 59 19.93 -5.71 -8.14
C GLU A 59 20.69 -6.48 -7.04
N LYS A 60 19.96 -7.17 -6.16
CA LYS A 60 20.53 -8.05 -5.13
C LYS A 60 20.97 -9.41 -5.68
N GLY A 61 20.61 -9.75 -6.91
CA GLY A 61 20.85 -11.07 -7.50
C GLY A 61 19.91 -12.16 -6.94
N GLU A 62 18.78 -11.77 -6.35
CA GLU A 62 17.77 -12.66 -5.78
C GLU A 62 16.63 -12.97 -6.76
N ALA A 63 16.49 -12.16 -7.83
CA ALA A 63 15.55 -12.37 -8.91
C ALA A 63 16.21 -12.17 -10.28
N VAL A 64 15.58 -12.70 -11.33
CA VAL A 64 16.00 -12.53 -12.72
C VAL A 64 14.85 -11.98 -13.53
N ASP A 65 15.15 -11.04 -14.43
CA ASP A 65 14.18 -10.52 -15.40
C ASP A 65 13.93 -11.57 -16.49
N LEU A 66 12.65 -11.87 -16.73
CA LEU A 66 12.18 -12.84 -17.72
C LEU A 66 11.49 -12.18 -18.91
N SER A 67 11.47 -10.85 -19.00
CA SER A 67 10.74 -10.07 -20.00
C SER A 67 11.34 -10.08 -21.43
N ALA A 68 12.11 -11.12 -21.75
CA ALA A 68 12.78 -11.33 -23.05
C ALA A 68 11.82 -11.44 -24.25
#